data_AF-A0A379WMZ4-F1
#
_entry.id   AF-A0A379WMZ4-F1
#
_cell.length_a   1.000
_cell.length_b   1.000
_cell.length_c   1.000
_cell.angle_alpha   90.00
_cell.angle_beta   90.00
_cell.angle_gamma   90.00
#
_symmetry.space_group_name_H-M   'P 1'
#
loop_
_entity.id
_entity.type
_entity.pdbx_description
1 polymer ?
#
loop_
_entity_poly.entity_id
_entity_poly.type
_entity_poly.pdbx_seq_one_letter_code
_entity_poly.pdbx_strand_id
1 'polypeptide(L)'
;MLRWPLRFVIGSSDTQRSLLGRIGIGDVLLIRTSRAEVYCYAKKLGHFNRVEGGIIVETLDIQHIEEENNTTETAETLPGLNQLPVKLEFVLYRKNVTLAELEAMGQQQLLSLPTNAELNV
;
A
#
# COMPACT_ATOMS: atom_id res chain seq x y z
N MET A 1 -4.71 10.40 22.77
CA MET A 1 -4.75 8.95 22.48
C MET A 1 -3.97 8.73 21.19
N LEU A 2 -2.92 7.91 21.19
CA LEU A 2 -2.11 7.66 19.98
C LEU A 2 -2.89 6.85 18.94
N ARG A 3 -2.68 7.15 17.66
CA ARG A 3 -3.28 6.44 16.53
C ARG A 3 -2.24 6.16 15.45
N TRP A 4 -2.41 5.02 14.78
CA TRP A 4 -1.54 4.56 13.69
C TRP A 4 -2.32 4.54 12.37
N PRO A 5 -1.83 5.23 11.33
CA PRO A 5 -2.48 5.24 10.03
C PRO A 5 -2.14 3.98 9.24
N LEU A 6 -3.13 3.12 9.03
CA LEU A 6 -3.01 1.94 8.17
C LEU A 6 -3.43 2.26 6.75
N ARG A 7 -2.70 1.71 5.78
CA ARG A 7 -3.03 1.67 4.36
C ARG A 7 -3.12 0.21 3.91
N PHE A 8 -4.23 -0.15 3.28
CA PHE A 8 -4.44 -1.46 2.67
C PHE A 8 -4.16 -1.34 1.18
N VAL A 9 -2.96 -1.75 0.77
CA VAL A 9 -2.42 -1.57 -0.58
C VAL A 9 -2.75 -2.81 -1.40
N ILE A 10 -3.40 -2.62 -2.55
CA ILE A 10 -3.74 -3.72 -3.48
C ILE A 10 -2.73 -3.88 -4.63
N GLY A 11 -1.73 -3.01 -4.67
CA GLY A 11 -0.61 -3.13 -5.59
C GLY A 11 0.09 -1.82 -5.85
N SER A 12 1.09 -1.88 -6.71
CA SER A 12 1.90 -0.74 -7.09
C SER A 12 2.32 -0.77 -8.56
N SER A 13 2.73 0.39 -9.06
CA SER A 13 3.37 0.54 -10.36
C SER A 13 4.50 1.55 -10.28
N ASP A 14 5.69 1.15 -10.72
CA ASP A 14 6.80 2.08 -10.91
C ASP A 14 6.61 2.83 -12.23
N THR A 15 6.81 4.14 -12.17
CA THR A 15 6.64 5.06 -13.30
C THR A 15 7.65 6.19 -13.24
N GLN A 16 7.61 7.07 -14.22
CA GLN A 16 8.46 8.26 -14.28
C GLN A 16 7.68 9.50 -13.87
N ARG A 17 8.38 10.48 -13.28
CA ARG A 17 7.81 11.78 -12.88
C ARG A 17 7.07 12.49 -14.02
N SER A 18 7.53 12.33 -15.26
CA SER A 18 6.90 12.87 -16.47
C SER A 18 5.49 12.35 -16.70
N LEU A 19 5.21 11.07 -16.38
CA LEU A 19 3.87 10.49 -16.52
C LEU A 19 2.92 11.08 -15.49
N LEU A 20 3.37 11.26 -14.24
CA LEU A 20 2.53 11.79 -13.15
C LEU A 20 1.93 13.16 -13.44
N GLY A 21 2.69 14.04 -14.13
CA GLY A 21 2.19 15.35 -14.51
C GLY A 21 1.12 15.33 -15.61
N ARG A 22 0.90 14.17 -16.23
CA ARG A 22 -0.02 13.97 -17.37
C ARG A 22 -1.25 13.15 -17.00
N ILE A 23 -1.28 12.51 -15.83
CA ILE A 23 -2.41 11.71 -15.38
C ILE A 23 -3.60 12.64 -15.15
N GLY A 24 -4.70 12.36 -15.84
CA GLY A 24 -5.96 13.09 -15.76
C GLY A 24 -7.13 12.22 -15.26
N ILE A 25 -8.26 12.88 -15.00
CA ILE A 25 -9.52 12.19 -14.69
C ILE A 25 -9.95 11.42 -15.95
N GLY A 26 -10.24 10.12 -15.78
CA GLY A 26 -10.64 9.23 -16.87
C GLY A 26 -9.50 8.36 -17.42
N ASP A 27 -8.25 8.63 -17.06
CA ASP A 27 -7.14 7.75 -17.38
C ASP A 27 -7.23 6.44 -16.59
N VAL A 28 -6.86 5.34 -17.23
CA VAL A 28 -6.74 4.02 -16.59
C VAL A 28 -5.28 3.76 -16.26
N LEU A 29 -4.98 3.59 -14.97
CA LEU A 29 -3.65 3.25 -14.49
C LEU A 29 -3.59 1.75 -14.20
N LEU A 30 -2.68 1.06 -14.88
CA LEU A 30 -2.52 -0.38 -14.69
C LEU A 30 -1.72 -0.66 -13.41
N ILE A 31 -2.22 -1.55 -12.56
CA ILE A 31 -1.49 -2.12 -11.42
C ILE A 31 -0.53 -3.17 -11.97
N ARG A 32 0.77 -2.85 -12.03
CA ARG A 32 1.81 -3.73 -12.59
C ARG A 32 2.20 -4.83 -11.62
N THR A 33 2.24 -4.52 -10.34
CA THR A 33 2.55 -5.47 -9.28
C THR A 33 1.36 -5.55 -8.34
N SER A 34 0.57 -6.62 -8.48
CA SER A 34 -0.52 -6.91 -7.57
C SER A 34 0.02 -7.38 -6.23
N ARG A 35 -0.47 -6.80 -5.13
CA ARG A 35 -0.08 -7.13 -3.75
C ARG A 35 -1.30 -7.01 -2.85
N ALA A 36 -1.31 -7.66 -1.68
CA ALA A 36 -2.38 -7.47 -0.71
C ALA A 36 -1.75 -7.22 0.66
N GLU A 37 -1.20 -6.02 0.83
CA GLU A 37 -0.31 -5.67 1.92
C GLU A 37 -0.89 -4.57 2.81
N VAL A 38 -0.69 -4.72 4.13
CA VAL A 38 -1.03 -3.69 5.12
C VAL A 38 0.23 -2.91 5.47
N TYR A 39 0.18 -1.59 5.32
CA TYR A 39 1.28 -0.70 5.67
C TYR A 39 0.88 0.24 6.80
N CYS A 40 1.82 0.50 7.71
CA CYS A 40 1.78 1.64 8.62
C CYS A 40 2.97 2.54 8.30
N TYR A 41 2.69 3.76 7.87
CA TYR A 41 3.71 4.64 7.27
C TYR A 41 4.45 3.96 6.11
N ALA A 42 5.76 3.74 6.24
CA ALA A 42 6.60 3.06 5.26
C ALA A 42 6.84 1.58 5.60
N LYS A 43 6.36 1.09 6.76
CA LYS A 43 6.61 -0.28 7.20
C LYS A 43 5.46 -1.19 6.77
N LYS A 44 5.80 -2.26 6.04
CA LYS A 44 4.90 -3.38 5.77
C LYS A 44 4.65 -4.09 7.09
N LEU A 45 3.38 -4.23 7.46
CA LEU A 45 2.98 -4.92 8.67
C LEU A 45 2.54 -6.36 8.39
N GLY A 46 2.10 -6.69 7.18
CA GLY A 46 1.65 -8.04 6.85
C GLY A 46 0.77 -8.06 5.61
N HIS A 47 0.03 -9.16 5.43
CA HIS A 47 -0.87 -9.38 4.29
C HIS A 47 -2.33 -9.41 4.73
N PHE A 48 -3.23 -9.13 3.79
CA PHE A 48 -4.67 -9.27 3.99
C PHE A 48 -5.32 -10.03 2.83
N ASN A 49 -6.41 -10.71 3.15
CA ASN A 49 -7.31 -11.29 2.16
C ASN A 49 -8.55 -10.43 2.01
N ARG A 50 -9.04 -10.36 0.77
CA ARG A 50 -10.38 -9.85 0.50
C ARG A 50 -11.39 -10.97 0.71
N VAL A 51 -12.43 -10.69 1.47
CA VAL A 51 -13.55 -11.62 1.70
C VAL A 51 -14.88 -10.91 1.50
N GLU A 52 -15.97 -11.65 1.43
CA GLU A 52 -17.31 -11.07 1.39
C GLU A 52 -17.54 -10.17 2.61
N GLY A 53 -17.88 -8.90 2.39
CA GLY A 53 -18.13 -7.92 3.44
C GLY A 53 -16.89 -7.19 3.99
N GLY A 54 -15.67 -7.47 3.53
CA GLY A 54 -14.50 -6.68 3.95
C GLY A 54 -13.13 -7.30 3.66
N ILE A 55 -12.22 -7.11 4.61
CA ILE A 55 -10.87 -7.67 4.57
C ILE A 55 -10.53 -8.39 5.88
N ILE A 56 -9.76 -9.46 5.79
CA ILE A 56 -9.19 -10.16 6.95
C ILE A 56 -7.68 -10.00 6.86
N VAL A 57 -7.05 -9.50 7.93
CA VAL A 57 -5.59 -9.45 8.04
C VAL A 57 -5.12 -10.82 8.52
N GLU A 58 -4.28 -11.51 7.75
CA GLU A 58 -3.90 -12.90 8.05
C GLU A 58 -2.99 -12.97 9.28
N THR A 59 -1.84 -12.30 9.20
CA THR A 59 -0.84 -12.21 10.27
C THR A 59 -0.08 -10.91 10.08
N LEU A 60 0.16 -10.18 11.18
CA LEU A 60 1.07 -9.04 11.16
C LEU A 60 2.50 -9.54 11.42
N ASP A 61 3.33 -9.58 10.37
CA ASP A 61 4.76 -9.94 10.43
C ASP A 61 5.61 -8.81 11.02
N ILE A 62 5.32 -8.44 12.26
CA ILE A 62 6.04 -7.38 12.99
C ILE A 62 7.48 -7.82 13.33
N GLN A 63 7.75 -9.13 13.34
CA GLN A 63 9.08 -9.70 13.65
C GLN A 63 10.02 -9.74 12.44
N HIS A 64 9.48 -9.69 11.22
CA HIS A 64 10.24 -9.62 9.97
C HIS A 64 9.85 -8.36 9.21
N ILE A 65 10.02 -7.20 9.86
CA ILE A 65 10.07 -5.93 9.13
C ILE A 65 11.31 -6.00 8.25
N GLU A 66 11.17 -6.59 7.07
CA GLU A 66 12.13 -6.48 6.00
C GLU A 66 12.26 -4.99 5.73
N GLU A 67 13.40 -4.42 6.12
CA GLU A 67 13.93 -3.29 5.38
C GLU A 67 14.07 -3.81 3.95
N GLU A 68 13.28 -3.26 3.03
CA GLU A 68 13.50 -3.49 1.59
C GLU A 68 14.97 -3.12 1.36
N ASN A 69 15.84 -4.14 1.33
CA ASN A 69 17.24 -3.98 1.05
C ASN A 69 17.29 -3.41 -0.36
N ASN A 70 17.69 -2.13 -0.46
CA ASN A 70 18.01 -1.50 -1.73
C ASN A 70 18.89 -2.46 -2.51
N THR A 71 18.29 -3.02 -3.55
CA THR A 71 19.01 -3.82 -4.54
C THR A 71 20.10 -2.91 -5.09
N THR A 72 21.32 -3.44 -5.18
CA THR A 72 22.51 -2.77 -5.70
C THR A 72 22.20 -2.00 -6.98
N GLU A 73 22.04 -0.69 -6.86
CA GLU A 73 21.93 0.21 -7.99
C GLU A 73 23.33 0.43 -8.55
N THR A 74 23.61 -0.15 -9.72
CA THR A 74 24.55 0.46 -10.66
C THR A 74 24.12 1.91 -10.85
N ALA A 75 25.01 2.85 -10.50
CA ALA A 75 24.76 4.28 -10.58
C ALA A 75 24.56 4.72 -12.04
N GLU A 76 23.35 4.51 -12.56
CA GLU A 76 22.90 5.10 -13.81
C GLU A 76 22.64 6.58 -13.56
N THR A 77 23.31 7.42 -14.34
CA THR A 77 23.17 8.87 -14.24
C THR A 77 21.78 9.26 -14.72
N LEU A 78 20.95 9.80 -13.82
CA LEU A 78 19.60 10.25 -14.15
C LEU A 78 19.65 11.28 -15.30
N PRO A 79 18.96 11.06 -16.45
CA PRO A 79 19.01 11.97 -17.60
C PRO A 79 18.28 13.31 -17.40
N GLY A 80 17.74 13.54 -16.20
CA GLY A 80 17.05 14.77 -15.79
C GLY A 80 15.91 14.51 -14.80
N LEU A 81 15.46 15.54 -14.09
CA LEU A 81 14.46 15.43 -13.00
C LEU A 81 13.10 14.87 -13.47
N ASN A 82 12.79 14.98 -14.76
CA ASN A 82 11.55 14.43 -15.34
C ASN A 82 11.54 12.90 -15.45
N GLN A 83 12.70 12.25 -15.41
CA GLN A 83 12.83 10.79 -15.46
C GLN A 83 13.03 10.18 -14.07
N LEU A 84 12.85 10.98 -13.01
CA LEU A 84 12.94 10.48 -11.65
C LEU A 84 11.95 9.31 -11.47
N PRO A 85 12.39 8.15 -10.97
CA PRO A 85 11.52 7.02 -10.69
C PRO A 85 10.53 7.41 -9.59
N VAL A 86 9.27 7.02 -9.78
CA VAL A 86 8.21 7.22 -8.80
C VAL A 86 7.37 5.96 -8.69
N LYS A 87 7.12 5.55 -7.45
CA LYS A 87 6.22 4.45 -7.12
C LYS A 87 4.81 4.97 -6.91
N LEU A 88 3.85 4.47 -7.68
CA LEU A 88 2.42 4.66 -7.46
C LEU A 88 1.88 3.51 -6.61
N GLU A 89 1.25 3.83 -5.49
CA GLU A 89 0.54 2.86 -4.64
C GLU A 89 -0.98 2.95 -4.86
N PHE A 90 -1.61 1.80 -5.11
CA PHE A 90 -3.06 1.68 -5.23
C PHE A 90 -3.63 1.24 -3.89
N VAL A 91 -4.29 2.16 -3.19
CA VAL A 91 -4.74 1.98 -1.81
C VAL A 91 -6.25 1.77 -1.79
N LEU A 92 -6.68 0.56 -1.40
CA LEU A 92 -8.09 0.21 -1.27
C LEU A 92 -8.76 0.92 -0.11
N TYR A 93 -8.07 1.01 1.02
CA TYR A 93 -8.65 1.59 2.22
C TYR A 93 -7.58 2.18 3.14
N ARG A 94 -7.97 3.21 3.89
CA ARG A 94 -7.16 3.85 4.92
C ARG A 94 -7.93 3.89 6.23
N LYS A 95 -7.30 3.49 7.33
CA LYS A 95 -7.91 3.52 8.66
C LYS A 95 -6.90 3.95 9.72
N ASN A 96 -7.28 4.89 10.57
CA ASN A 96 -6.54 5.21 11.78
C ASN A 96 -6.99 4.29 12.91
N VAL A 97 -6.07 3.49 13.45
CA VAL A 97 -6.34 2.51 14.51
C VAL A 97 -5.59 2.85 15.80
N THR A 98 -6.11 2.39 16.93
CA THR A 98 -5.41 2.36 18.21
C THR A 98 -4.46 1.16 18.27
N LEU A 99 -3.57 1.13 19.28
CA LEU A 99 -2.68 -0.03 19.49
C LEU A 99 -3.48 -1.32 19.75
N ALA A 100 -4.53 -1.25 20.57
CA ALA A 100 -5.39 -2.40 20.86
C ALA A 100 -6.10 -2.93 19.61
N GLU A 101 -6.55 -2.05 18.72
CA GLU A 101 -7.11 -2.47 17.42
C GLU A 101 -6.05 -3.11 16.53
N LEU A 102 -4.81 -2.58 16.51
CA LEU A 102 -3.73 -3.16 15.72
C LEU A 102 -3.38 -4.59 16.20
N GLU A 103 -3.31 -4.80 17.51
CA GLU A 103 -3.09 -6.11 18.12
C GLU A 103 -4.23 -7.09 17.78
N ALA A 104 -5.48 -6.63 17.85
CA ALA A 104 -6.66 -7.43 17.49
C ALA A 104 -6.68 -7.81 16.00
N MET A 105 -6.21 -6.93 15.11
CA MET A 105 -6.13 -7.23 13.66
C MET A 105 -5.13 -8.36 13.36
N GLY A 106 -4.08 -8.52 14.16
CA GLY A 106 -3.17 -9.67 14.06
C GLY A 106 -3.80 -11.02 14.38
N GLN A 107 -5.06 -11.05 14.84
CA GLN A 107 -5.81 -12.26 15.21
C GLN A 107 -6.90 -12.60 14.18
N GLN A 108 -6.69 -12.29 12.90
CA GLN A 108 -7.63 -12.59 11.80
C GLN A 108 -9.00 -11.92 11.95
N GLN A 109 -9.05 -10.74 12.57
CA GLN A 109 -10.28 -9.99 12.71
C GLN A 109 -10.79 -9.50 11.35
N LEU A 110 -12.09 -9.70 11.08
CA LEU A 110 -12.76 -9.10 9.94
C LEU A 110 -12.87 -7.58 10.10
N LEU A 111 -12.27 -6.86 9.18
CA LEU A 111 -12.43 -5.42 9.03
C LEU A 111 -13.42 -5.13 7.90
N SER A 112 -14.58 -4.58 8.26
CA SER A 112 -15.57 -4.13 7.28
C SER A 112 -15.01 -2.98 6.45
N LEU A 113 -15.13 -3.10 5.12
CA LEU A 113 -14.84 -2.01 4.21
C LEU A 113 -16.09 -1.10 4.09
N PRO A 114 -15.91 0.22 3.94
CA PRO A 114 -17.03 1.08 3.55
C PRO A 114 -17.55 0.67 2.17
N THR A 115 -18.85 0.84 1.93
CA THR A 115 -19.58 0.39 0.73
C THR A 115 -18.96 0.85 -0.60
N ASN A 116 -18.16 1.92 -0.56
CA ASN A 116 -17.52 2.54 -1.73
C ASN A 116 -15.99 2.43 -1.73
N ALA A 117 -15.39 1.53 -0.94
CA ALA A 117 -13.94 1.39 -0.87
C ALA A 117 -13.32 1.06 -2.25
N GLU A 118 -14.02 0.25 -3.05
CA GLU A 118 -13.57 -0.17 -4.38
C GLU A 118 -13.74 0.89 -5.46
N LEU A 119 -14.65 1.86 -5.27
CA LEU A 119 -14.94 2.89 -6.28
C LEU A 119 -13.83 3.94 -6.40
N ASN A 120 -12.86 3.91 -5.50
CA ASN A 120 -11.79 4.91 -5.41
C ASN A 120 -10.41 4.35 -5.80
N VAL A 121 -10.38 3.16 -6.43
CA VAL A 121 -9.16 2.50 -6.89
C VAL A 121 -9.13 2.37 -8.41
#